data_AF-A0A2T2TQB8-F1
#
_entry.id   AF-A0A2T2TQB8-F1
#
_cell.length_a   1.000
_cell.length_b   1.000
_cell.length_c   1.000
_cell.angle_alpha   90.00
_cell.angle_beta   90.00
_cell.angle_gamma   90.00
#
_symmetry.space_group_name_H-M   'P 1'
#
loop_
_entity.id
_entity.type
_entity.pdbx_description
1 polymer ?
#
loop_
_entity_poly.entity_id
_entity_poly.type
_entity_poly.pdbx_seq_one_letter_code
_entity_poly.pdbx_strand_id
1 'polypeptide(L)'
;MLALILAIPGYVYYQQRQAEQANELLGRILPVYEQGNYEQALNGNGQQAGLLTLADDYGGTDAGNLATFYAATALYEQGKYDRALTYYQRFEKNNDFIGASAYAAEASIYENRGDMQTAAERYEQAAEQYQNKLTAPRYLLEAGKAYEEARGFAAAEEGYRRIKQEYPDSDQAEEVDRFLARVKARRTRSGS
;
A
#
# COMPACT_ATOMS: atom_id res chain seq x y z
N MET A 1 -18.89 -35.58 -18.35
CA MET A 1 -18.79 -34.18 -18.85
C MET A 1 -19.94 -33.28 -18.38
N LEU A 2 -21.18 -33.76 -18.17
CA LEU A 2 -22.30 -32.94 -17.65
C LEU A 2 -22.10 -32.38 -16.22
N ALA A 3 -21.39 -33.08 -15.32
CA ALA A 3 -21.12 -32.59 -13.96
C ALA A 3 -20.20 -31.34 -13.92
N LEU A 4 -19.31 -31.19 -14.91
CA LEU A 4 -18.46 -30.00 -15.07
C LEU A 4 -19.25 -28.78 -15.60
N ILE A 5 -20.35 -29.01 -16.33
CA ILE A 5 -21.17 -27.95 -16.95
C ILE A 5 -22.02 -27.21 -15.91
N LEU A 6 -22.45 -27.87 -14.82
CA LEU A 6 -23.20 -27.24 -13.73
C LEU A 6 -22.30 -26.70 -12.60
N ALA A 7 -21.06 -27.19 -12.49
CA ALA A 7 -20.10 -26.71 -11.49
C ALA A 7 -19.73 -25.23 -11.73
N ILE A 8 -19.57 -24.82 -12.99
CA ILE A 8 -19.18 -23.42 -13.33
C ILE A 8 -20.31 -22.44 -13.00
N PRO A 9 -21.58 -22.62 -13.45
CA PRO A 9 -22.69 -21.74 -13.06
C PRO A 9 -22.94 -21.72 -11.54
N GLY A 10 -22.84 -22.88 -10.87
CA GLY A 10 -22.98 -22.97 -9.41
C GLY A 10 -21.88 -22.21 -8.67
N TYR A 11 -20.63 -22.32 -9.12
CA TYR A 11 -19.50 -21.57 -8.57
C TYR A 11 -19.63 -20.07 -8.79
N VAL A 12 -20.02 -19.63 -9.99
CA VAL A 12 -20.26 -18.22 -10.30
C VAL A 12 -21.39 -17.65 -9.44
N TYR A 13 -22.50 -18.37 -9.28
CA TYR A 13 -23.60 -17.95 -8.40
C TYR A 13 -23.16 -17.84 -6.93
N TYR A 14 -22.36 -18.78 -6.46
CA TYR A 14 -21.79 -18.74 -5.10
C TYR A 14 -20.88 -17.53 -4.89
N GLN A 15 -19.96 -17.26 -5.84
CA GLN A 15 -19.11 -16.07 -5.78
C GLN A 15 -19.91 -14.77 -5.82
N GLN A 16 -20.93 -14.69 -6.68
CA GLN A 16 -21.78 -13.51 -6.78
C GLN A 16 -22.49 -13.22 -5.45
N ARG A 17 -23.04 -14.24 -4.81
CA ARG A 17 -23.69 -14.11 -3.51
C ARG A 17 -22.70 -13.73 -2.39
N GLN A 18 -21.51 -14.32 -2.39
CA GLN A 18 -20.41 -13.93 -1.49
C GLN A 18 -20.06 -12.44 -1.66
N ALA A 19 -19.92 -11.98 -2.90
CA ALA A 19 -19.61 -10.59 -3.22
C ALA A 19 -20.73 -9.63 -2.78
N GLU A 20 -22.00 -9.96 -3.00
CA GLU A 20 -23.15 -9.16 -2.53
C GLU A 20 -23.13 -9.01 -1.00
N GLN A 21 -22.94 -10.11 -0.27
CA GLN A 21 -22.85 -10.08 1.20
C GLN A 21 -21.66 -9.26 1.69
N ALA A 22 -20.50 -9.41 1.05
CA ALA A 22 -19.30 -8.66 1.41
C ALA A 22 -19.51 -7.15 1.23
N ASN A 23 -20.16 -6.74 0.14
CA ASN A 23 -20.49 -5.34 -0.12
C ASN A 23 -21.46 -4.77 0.92
N GLU A 24 -22.51 -5.51 1.29
CA GLU A 24 -23.44 -5.08 2.32
C GLU A 24 -22.77 -4.91 3.68
N LEU A 25 -21.91 -5.87 4.07
CA LEU A 25 -21.15 -5.80 5.31
C LEU A 25 -20.20 -4.60 5.30
N LEU A 26 -19.41 -4.44 4.24
CA LEU A 26 -18.48 -3.32 4.12
C LEU A 26 -19.21 -1.97 4.22
N GLY A 27 -20.34 -1.82 3.52
CA GLY A 27 -21.15 -0.60 3.54
C GLY A 27 -21.69 -0.22 4.93
N ARG A 28 -21.86 -1.20 5.83
CA ARG A 28 -22.23 -0.95 7.24
C ARG A 28 -21.03 -0.59 8.12
N ILE A 29 -19.84 -1.10 7.78
CA ILE A 29 -18.62 -0.90 8.57
C ILE A 29 -17.95 0.44 8.24
N LEU A 30 -17.93 0.85 6.97
CA LEU A 30 -17.22 2.06 6.53
C LEU A 30 -17.62 3.34 7.29
N PRO A 31 -18.91 3.63 7.57
CA PRO A 31 -19.26 4.81 8.36
C PRO A 31 -18.65 4.82 9.76
N VAL A 32 -18.45 3.65 10.38
CA VAL A 32 -17.79 3.53 11.70
C VAL A 32 -16.29 3.79 11.56
N TYR A 33 -15.67 3.26 10.51
CA TYR A 33 -14.26 3.50 10.19
C TYR A 33 -13.99 4.99 9.93
N GLU A 34 -14.83 5.65 9.13
CA GLU A 34 -14.72 7.06 8.75
C GLU A 34 -14.87 8.00 9.96
N GLN A 35 -15.58 7.58 11.00
CA GLN A 35 -15.65 8.30 12.28
C GLN A 35 -14.41 8.13 13.16
N GLY A 36 -13.41 7.36 12.72
CA GLY A 36 -12.20 7.06 13.48
C GLY A 36 -12.39 6.00 14.57
N ASN A 37 -13.55 5.33 14.61
CA ASN A 37 -13.84 4.27 15.60
C ASN A 37 -13.19 2.95 15.18
N TYR A 38 -11.87 2.94 15.03
CA TYR A 38 -11.11 1.84 14.43
C TYR A 38 -11.25 0.52 15.18
N GLU A 39 -11.36 0.52 16.51
CA GLU A 39 -11.51 -0.73 17.26
C GLU A 39 -12.84 -1.43 16.94
N GLN A 40 -13.92 -0.66 16.87
CA GLN A 40 -15.22 -1.18 16.48
C GLN A 40 -15.25 -1.54 14.99
N ALA A 41 -14.64 -0.73 14.12
CA ALA A 41 -14.55 -1.06 12.69
C ALA A 41 -13.79 -2.37 12.47
N LEU A 42 -12.68 -2.60 13.18
CA LEU A 42 -11.86 -3.80 13.07
C LEU A 42 -12.59 -5.06 13.58
N ASN A 43 -13.16 -4.99 14.78
CA ASN A 43 -13.66 -6.17 15.50
C ASN A 43 -15.19 -6.35 15.41
N GLY A 44 -15.92 -5.33 14.98
CA GLY A 44 -17.38 -5.30 15.05
C GLY A 44 -17.89 -4.97 16.46
N ASN A 45 -19.15 -5.34 16.73
CA ASN A 45 -19.84 -5.04 17.99
C ASN A 45 -20.57 -6.27 18.59
N GLY A 46 -20.10 -7.48 18.27
CA GLY A 46 -20.68 -8.75 18.74
C GLY A 46 -21.97 -9.18 18.03
N GLN A 47 -22.68 -8.26 17.38
CA GLN A 47 -23.82 -8.55 16.51
C GLN A 47 -23.45 -8.47 15.02
N GLN A 48 -22.48 -7.64 14.69
CA GLN A 48 -21.99 -7.41 13.33
C GLN A 48 -20.49 -7.73 13.28
N ALA A 49 -20.07 -8.38 12.19
CA ALA A 49 -18.67 -8.63 11.89
C ALA A 49 -17.94 -7.31 11.57
N GLY A 50 -16.64 -7.25 11.90
CA GLY A 50 -15.76 -6.12 11.56
C GLY A 50 -14.91 -6.37 10.31
N LEU A 51 -14.03 -5.41 10.00
CA LEU A 51 -13.11 -5.45 8.86
C LEU A 51 -12.23 -6.69 8.87
N LEU A 52 -11.77 -7.15 10.05
CA LEU A 52 -10.88 -8.32 10.14
C LEU A 52 -11.59 -9.59 9.65
N THR A 53 -12.80 -9.85 10.15
CA THR A 53 -13.63 -10.98 9.72
C THR A 53 -13.99 -10.87 8.24
N LEU A 54 -14.38 -9.68 7.78
CA LEU A 54 -14.72 -9.48 6.37
C LEU A 54 -13.51 -9.73 5.46
N ALA A 55 -12.34 -9.27 5.85
CA ALA A 55 -11.10 -9.48 5.12
C ALA A 55 -10.67 -10.96 5.10
N ASP A 56 -10.91 -11.70 6.17
CA ASP A 56 -10.53 -13.11 6.31
C ASP A 56 -11.51 -14.05 5.58
N ASP A 57 -12.82 -13.83 5.75
CA ASP A 57 -13.87 -14.72 5.24
C ASP A 57 -14.26 -14.41 3.78
N TYR A 58 -14.10 -13.16 3.35
CA TYR A 58 -14.52 -12.68 2.02
C TYR A 58 -13.36 -12.15 1.17
N GLY A 59 -12.10 -12.43 1.54
CA GLY A 59 -10.91 -11.85 0.89
C GLY A 59 -10.81 -12.07 -0.62
N GLY A 60 -11.46 -13.11 -1.16
CA GLY A 60 -11.53 -13.36 -2.61
C GLY A 60 -12.58 -12.52 -3.36
N THR A 61 -13.18 -11.52 -2.72
CA THR A 61 -14.13 -10.57 -3.32
C THR A 61 -13.55 -9.16 -3.29
N ASP A 62 -13.97 -8.27 -4.20
CA ASP A 62 -13.49 -6.88 -4.22
C ASP A 62 -13.72 -6.16 -2.87
N ALA A 63 -14.89 -6.38 -2.25
CA ALA A 63 -15.21 -5.81 -0.95
C ALA A 63 -14.37 -6.39 0.19
N GLY A 64 -14.08 -7.69 0.18
CA GLY A 64 -13.18 -8.30 1.17
C GLY A 64 -11.72 -7.89 0.97
N ASN A 65 -11.27 -7.71 -0.28
CA ASN A 65 -9.96 -7.15 -0.58
C ASN A 65 -9.89 -5.69 -0.08
N LEU A 66 -10.89 -4.87 -0.37
CA LEU A 66 -10.96 -3.50 0.14
C LEU A 66 -11.03 -3.46 1.68
N ALA A 67 -11.77 -4.38 2.31
CA ALA A 67 -11.77 -4.53 3.76
C ALA A 67 -10.39 -4.89 4.32
N THR A 68 -9.58 -5.65 3.58
CA THR A 68 -8.19 -5.98 3.94
C THR A 68 -7.34 -4.71 4.01
N PHE A 69 -7.47 -3.80 3.03
CA PHE A 69 -6.80 -2.50 3.06
C PHE A 69 -7.25 -1.61 4.24
N TYR A 70 -8.57 -1.50 4.48
CA TYR A 70 -9.09 -0.73 5.60
C TYR A 70 -8.69 -1.33 6.95
N ALA A 71 -8.65 -2.66 7.08
CA ALA A 71 -8.16 -3.32 8.28
C ALA A 71 -6.68 -2.99 8.54
N ALA A 72 -5.84 -3.07 7.50
CA ALA A 72 -4.43 -2.71 7.59
C ALA A 72 -4.25 -1.26 8.06
N THR A 73 -5.01 -0.33 7.48
CA THR A 73 -4.93 1.09 7.80
C THR A 73 -5.44 1.40 9.21
N ALA A 74 -6.58 0.83 9.64
CA ALA A 74 -7.03 0.95 11.02
C ALA A 74 -6.02 0.38 12.03
N LEU A 75 -5.35 -0.74 11.71
CA LEU A 75 -4.30 -1.29 12.55
C LEU A 75 -3.07 -0.36 12.60
N TYR A 76 -2.71 0.25 11.46
CA TYR A 76 -1.62 1.22 11.38
C TYR A 76 -1.90 2.45 12.24
N GLU A 77 -3.10 3.03 12.15
CA GLU A 77 -3.54 4.17 12.96
C GLU A 77 -3.58 3.85 14.46
N GLN A 78 -3.78 2.58 14.83
CA GLN A 78 -3.69 2.11 16.22
C GLN A 78 -2.25 1.78 16.67
N GLY A 79 -1.23 2.04 15.84
CA GLY A 79 0.18 1.72 16.12
C GLY A 79 0.50 0.22 16.10
N LYS A 80 -0.41 -0.63 15.61
CA LYS A 80 -0.25 -2.09 15.53
C LYS A 80 0.48 -2.48 14.24
N TYR A 81 1.68 -1.94 14.05
CA TYR A 81 2.42 -1.98 12.78
C TYR A 81 2.70 -3.39 12.25
N ASP A 82 3.02 -4.36 13.12
CA ASP A 82 3.26 -5.75 12.69
C ASP A 82 2.02 -6.37 12.05
N ARG A 83 0.86 -6.16 12.67
CA ARG A 83 -0.42 -6.64 12.14
C ARG A 83 -0.81 -5.86 10.89
N ALA A 84 -0.62 -4.54 10.89
CA ALA A 84 -0.90 -3.70 9.73
C ALA A 84 -0.13 -4.19 8.51
N LEU A 85 1.17 -4.46 8.67
CA LEU A 85 2.03 -4.99 7.61
C LEU A 85 1.51 -6.33 7.05
N THR A 86 1.08 -7.25 7.92
CA THR A 86 0.48 -8.52 7.48
C THR A 86 -0.74 -8.30 6.58
N TYR A 87 -1.63 -7.38 6.95
CA TYR A 87 -2.82 -7.09 6.14
C TYR A 87 -2.48 -6.32 4.85
N TYR A 88 -1.56 -5.35 4.89
CA TYR A 88 -1.10 -4.67 3.66
C TYR A 88 -0.47 -5.65 2.66
N GLN A 89 0.31 -6.62 3.13
CA GLN A 89 0.92 -7.65 2.28
C GLN A 89 -0.11 -8.62 1.70
N ARG A 90 -1.22 -8.87 2.40
CA ARG A 90 -2.32 -9.70 1.91
C ARG A 90 -3.24 -8.98 0.92
N PHE A 91 -3.35 -7.66 1.03
CA PHE A 91 -4.15 -6.85 0.13
C PHE A 91 -3.66 -6.99 -1.32
N GLU A 92 -4.57 -7.36 -2.22
CA GLU A 92 -4.31 -7.39 -3.66
C GLU A 92 -4.29 -5.94 -4.17
N LYS A 93 -3.07 -5.46 -4.45
CA LYS A 93 -2.82 -4.07 -4.85
C LYS A 93 -3.10 -3.87 -6.33
N ASN A 94 -4.22 -3.22 -6.64
CA ASN A 94 -4.57 -2.80 -8.00
C ASN A 94 -3.72 -1.60 -8.45
N ASN A 95 -3.60 -1.39 -9.77
CA ASN A 95 -2.89 -0.24 -10.35
C ASN A 95 -3.73 1.04 -10.19
N ASP A 96 -3.83 1.50 -8.95
CA ASP A 96 -4.57 2.67 -8.53
C ASP A 96 -3.90 3.30 -7.30
N PHE A 97 -4.48 4.41 -6.86
CA PHE A 97 -3.99 5.15 -5.69
C PHE A 97 -4.00 4.30 -4.41
N ILE A 98 -4.99 3.41 -4.21
CA ILE A 98 -5.09 2.58 -3.01
C ILE A 98 -3.96 1.56 -2.99
N GLY A 99 -3.72 0.86 -4.11
CA GLY A 99 -2.59 -0.06 -4.27
C GLY A 99 -1.24 0.59 -4.01
N ALA A 100 -1.02 1.79 -4.57
CA ALA A 100 0.22 2.54 -4.33
C ALA A 100 0.37 2.97 -2.87
N SER A 101 -0.71 3.46 -2.24
CA SER A 101 -0.69 3.86 -0.83
C SER A 101 -0.41 2.69 0.12
N ALA A 102 -0.85 1.47 -0.19
CA ALA A 102 -0.55 0.28 0.58
C ALA A 102 0.97 0.01 0.60
N TYR A 103 1.65 0.09 -0.55
CA TYR A 103 3.10 -0.02 -0.59
C TYR A 103 3.81 1.09 0.19
N ALA A 104 3.34 2.34 0.09
CA ALA A 104 3.90 3.45 0.86
C ALA A 104 3.71 3.28 2.38
N ALA A 105 2.59 2.68 2.81
CA ALA A 105 2.35 2.35 4.21
C ALA A 105 3.29 1.22 4.68
N GLU A 106 3.49 0.17 3.87
CA GLU A 106 4.51 -0.86 4.14
C GLU A 106 5.90 -0.22 4.30
N ALA A 107 6.28 0.67 3.38
CA ALA A 107 7.55 1.39 3.43
C ALA A 107 7.73 2.15 4.74
N SER A 108 6.70 2.88 5.16
CA SER A 108 6.71 3.66 6.41
C SER A 108 6.85 2.76 7.64
N ILE A 109 6.28 1.55 7.62
CA ILE A 109 6.47 0.56 8.69
C ILE A 109 7.92 0.06 8.72
N TYR A 110 8.53 -0.22 7.57
CA TYR A 110 9.93 -0.65 7.50
C TYR A 110 10.89 0.47 7.92
N GLU A 111 10.62 1.71 7.52
CA GLU A 111 11.37 2.90 7.93
C GLU A 111 11.35 3.07 9.44
N ASN A 112 10.18 2.97 10.07
CA ASN A 112 10.05 3.02 11.54
C ASN A 112 10.81 1.91 12.27
N ARG A 113 11.08 0.79 11.62
CA ARG A 113 11.90 -0.31 12.15
C ARG A 113 13.40 -0.13 11.90
N GLY A 114 13.81 0.90 11.17
CA GLY A 114 15.19 1.13 10.75
C GLY A 114 15.61 0.32 9.52
N ASP A 115 14.70 -0.41 8.88
CA ASP A 115 14.98 -1.18 7.67
C ASP A 115 14.84 -0.30 6.42
N MET A 116 15.80 0.61 6.29
CA MET A 116 15.80 1.67 5.28
C MET A 116 15.91 1.13 3.85
N GLN A 117 16.57 -0.01 3.65
CA GLN A 117 16.67 -0.65 2.35
C GLN A 117 15.30 -1.17 1.91
N THR A 118 14.62 -1.94 2.76
CA THR A 118 13.28 -2.46 2.43
C THR A 118 12.27 -1.33 2.29
N ALA A 119 12.36 -0.28 3.11
CA ALA A 119 11.53 0.91 2.99
C ALA A 119 11.67 1.57 1.61
N ALA A 120 12.91 1.76 1.15
CA ALA A 120 13.18 2.34 -0.16
C ALA A 120 12.55 1.53 -1.30
N GLU A 121 12.71 0.21 -1.28
CA GLU A 121 12.13 -0.70 -2.26
C GLU A 121 10.60 -0.64 -2.27
N ARG A 122 9.97 -0.57 -1.10
CA ARG A 122 8.51 -0.43 -1.00
C ARG A 122 8.02 0.92 -1.54
N TYR A 123 8.73 2.02 -1.27
CA TYR A 123 8.38 3.33 -1.84
C TYR A 123 8.55 3.35 -3.37
N GLU A 124 9.59 2.71 -3.90
CA GLU A 124 9.78 2.58 -5.35
C GLU A 124 8.63 1.79 -5.98
N GLN A 125 8.22 0.68 -5.36
CA GLN A 125 7.03 -0.05 -5.78
C GLN A 125 5.76 0.79 -5.70
N ALA A 126 5.60 1.65 -4.69
CA ALA A 126 4.46 2.56 -4.61
C ALA A 126 4.43 3.53 -5.81
N ALA A 127 5.57 4.05 -6.23
CA ALA A 127 5.67 4.93 -7.40
C ALA A 127 5.34 4.21 -8.71
N GLU A 128 5.78 2.96 -8.84
CA GLU A 128 5.57 2.13 -10.02
C GLU A 128 4.14 1.58 -10.11
N GLN A 129 3.54 1.29 -8.95
CA GLN A 129 2.20 0.72 -8.84
C GLN A 129 1.14 1.63 -9.43
N TYR A 130 1.31 2.96 -9.34
CA TYR A 130 0.38 3.93 -9.92
C TYR A 130 1.16 5.16 -10.40
N GLN A 131 1.62 5.13 -11.64
CA GLN A 131 2.41 6.21 -12.23
C GLN A 131 1.52 7.43 -12.53
N ASN A 132 1.64 8.48 -11.72
CA ASN A 132 0.89 9.72 -11.86
C ASN A 132 1.66 10.91 -11.29
N LYS A 133 1.36 12.12 -11.80
CA LYS A 133 2.07 13.35 -11.42
C LYS A 133 1.89 13.78 -9.96
N LEU A 134 0.91 13.24 -9.23
CA LEU A 134 0.57 13.69 -7.88
C LEU A 134 1.31 12.91 -6.79
N THR A 135 1.48 11.60 -6.95
CA THR A 135 1.99 10.71 -5.88
C THR A 135 3.27 9.98 -6.26
N ALA A 136 3.44 9.54 -7.50
CA ALA A 136 4.66 8.86 -7.93
C ALA A 136 5.95 9.67 -7.69
N PRO A 137 6.06 10.97 -8.01
CA PRO A 137 7.28 11.74 -7.72
C PRO A 137 7.54 11.88 -6.22
N ARG A 138 6.49 11.91 -5.38
CA ARG A 138 6.64 11.92 -3.92
C ARG A 138 7.18 10.59 -3.40
N TYR A 139 6.65 9.47 -3.87
CA TYR A 139 7.15 8.15 -3.47
C TYR A 139 8.57 7.90 -3.96
N LEU A 140 8.94 8.33 -5.16
CA LEU A 140 10.33 8.28 -5.62
C LEU A 140 11.27 9.13 -4.76
N LEU A 141 10.80 10.28 -4.25
CA LEU A 141 11.60 11.13 -3.36
C LEU A 141 11.84 10.43 -2.03
N GLU A 142 10.82 9.83 -1.43
CA GLU A 142 10.96 9.05 -0.19
C GLU A 142 11.83 7.80 -0.40
N ALA A 143 11.69 7.09 -1.53
CA ALA A 143 12.56 5.98 -1.89
C ALA A 143 14.03 6.42 -1.94
N GLY A 144 14.33 7.55 -2.60
CA GLY A 144 15.69 8.09 -2.69
C GLY A 144 16.27 8.46 -1.33
N LYS A 145 15.47 9.06 -0.43
CA LYS A 145 15.90 9.39 0.93
C LYS A 145 16.23 8.13 1.74
N ALA A 146 15.36 7.13 1.69
CA ALA A 146 15.56 5.86 2.36
C ALA A 146 16.79 5.11 1.81
N TYR A 147 16.99 5.10 0.48
CA TYR A 147 18.21 4.55 -0.12
C TYR A 147 19.47 5.30 0.34
N GLU A 148 19.45 6.63 0.47
CA GLU A 148 20.60 7.36 1.01
C GLU A 148 20.93 6.96 2.45
N GLU A 149 19.92 6.74 3.29
CA GLU A 149 20.11 6.30 4.68
C GLU A 149 20.65 4.87 4.75
N ALA A 150 20.17 4.00 3.86
CA ALA A 150 20.70 2.65 3.63
C ALA A 150 22.10 2.62 2.97
N ARG A 151 22.69 3.79 2.66
CA ARG A 151 23.95 3.94 1.89
C ARG A 151 23.90 3.41 0.46
N GLY A 152 22.71 3.15 -0.08
CA GLY A 152 22.43 2.81 -1.47
C GLY A 152 22.48 4.02 -2.41
N PHE A 153 23.60 4.75 -2.42
CA PHE A 153 23.70 6.05 -3.12
C PHE A 153 23.44 5.98 -4.63
N ALA A 154 23.73 4.85 -5.29
CA ALA A 154 23.44 4.68 -6.72
C ALA A 154 21.94 4.60 -6.99
N ALA A 155 21.20 3.82 -6.20
CA ALA A 155 19.75 3.69 -6.30
C ALA A 155 19.05 5.00 -5.95
N ALA A 156 19.53 5.70 -4.90
CA ALA A 156 19.05 7.03 -4.57
C ALA A 156 19.24 8.03 -5.73
N GLU A 157 20.44 8.08 -6.33
CA GLU A 157 20.71 8.95 -7.49
C GLU A 157 19.78 8.64 -8.66
N GLU A 158 19.45 7.37 -8.87
CA GLU A 158 18.53 6.96 -9.94
C GLU A 158 17.08 7.39 -9.65
N GLY A 159 16.54 7.11 -8.46
CA GLY A 159 15.20 7.55 -8.08
C GLY A 159 15.03 9.07 -8.23
N TYR A 160 16.03 9.83 -7.81
CA TYR A 160 16.05 11.28 -7.99
C TYR A 160 16.11 11.74 -9.45
N ARG A 161 16.85 11.04 -10.31
CA ARG A 161 16.86 11.32 -11.75
C ARG A 161 15.50 11.03 -12.38
N ARG A 162 14.86 9.92 -12.02
CA ARG A 162 13.53 9.53 -12.49
C ARG A 162 12.51 10.64 -12.21
N ILE A 163 12.55 11.28 -11.03
CA ILE A 163 11.68 12.43 -10.72
C ILE A 163 11.82 13.53 -11.78
N LYS A 164 13.05 13.94 -12.14
CA LYS A 164 13.27 15.01 -13.14
C LYS A 164 12.87 14.61 -14.55
N GLN A 165 13.05 13.33 -14.91
CA GLN A 165 12.82 12.85 -16.27
C GLN A 165 11.35 12.52 -16.52
N GLU A 166 10.71 11.83 -15.58
CA GLU A 166 9.34 11.35 -15.69
C GLU A 166 8.31 12.39 -15.21
N TYR A 167 8.68 13.25 -14.25
CA TYR A 167 7.76 14.20 -13.60
C TYR A 167 8.31 15.64 -13.54
N PRO A 168 8.75 16.24 -14.67
CA PRO A 168 9.42 17.55 -14.68
C PRO A 168 8.57 18.71 -14.16
N ASP A 169 7.23 18.59 -14.19
CA ASP A 169 6.30 19.63 -13.72
C ASP A 169 5.89 19.46 -12.24
N SER A 170 6.48 18.50 -11.52
CA SER A 170 6.14 18.26 -10.10
C SER A 170 6.96 19.14 -9.16
N ASP A 171 6.41 19.48 -8.00
CA ASP A 171 7.14 20.19 -6.94
C ASP A 171 8.43 19.47 -6.55
N GLN A 172 8.43 18.13 -6.60
CA GLN A 172 9.60 17.32 -6.28
C GLN A 172 10.72 17.50 -7.31
N ALA A 173 10.42 17.77 -8.58
CA ALA A 173 11.45 17.99 -9.59
C ALA A 173 12.29 19.25 -9.33
N GLU A 174 11.70 20.28 -8.71
CA GLU A 174 12.43 21.47 -8.26
C GLU A 174 13.28 21.17 -7.01
N GLU A 175 12.74 20.37 -6.08
CA GLU A 175 13.42 20.06 -4.81
C GLU A 175 14.62 19.12 -4.99
N VAL A 176 14.52 18.18 -5.95
CA VAL A 176 15.41 17.02 -6.07
C VAL A 176 16.84 17.38 -6.47
N ASP A 177 17.08 18.57 -7.04
CA ASP A 177 18.42 19.01 -7.41
C ASP A 177 19.39 19.07 -6.22
N ARG A 178 18.90 19.46 -5.04
CA ARG A 178 19.69 19.43 -3.81
C ARG A 178 20.06 18.02 -3.39
N PHE A 179 19.12 17.08 -3.52
CA PHE A 179 19.31 15.67 -3.20
C PHE A 179 20.30 15.01 -4.18
N LEU A 180 20.19 15.29 -5.48
CA LEU A 180 21.13 14.85 -6.51
C LEU A 180 22.56 15.33 -6.25
N ALA A 181 22.74 16.59 -5.87
CA ALA A 181 24.06 17.12 -5.54
C ALA A 181 24.67 16.41 -4.31
N ARG A 182 23.85 16.22 -3.26
CA ARG A 182 24.25 15.54 -2.03
C ARG A 182 24.65 14.08 -2.27
N VAL A 183 23.81 13.31 -2.96
CA VAL A 183 24.04 11.88 -3.18
C VAL A 183 25.26 11.63 -4.05
N LYS A 184 25.49 12.46 -5.08
CA LYS A 184 26.70 12.39 -5.92
C LYS A 184 27.97 12.60 -5.11
N ALA A 185 27.98 13.60 -4.22
CA ALA A 185 29.13 13.84 -3.34
C ALA A 185 29.38 12.67 -2.38
N ARG A 186 28.33 12.06 -1.82
CA ARG A 186 28.42 10.88 -0.93
C ARG A 186 28.91 9.64 -1.68
N ARG A 187 28.44 9.40 -2.91
CA ARG A 187 28.84 8.28 -3.77
C ARG A 187 30.34 8.33 -4.08
N THR A 188 30.85 9.50 -4.50
CA THR A 188 32.28 9.67 -4.80
C THR A 188 33.16 9.39 -3.58
N ARG A 189 32.75 9.80 -2.38
CA ARG A 189 33.49 9.54 -1.13
C ARG A 189 33.43 8.09 -0.65
N SER A 190 32.43 7.33 -1.08
CA SER A 190 32.26 5.92 -0.67
C SER A 190 32.97 4.94 -1.61
N GLY A 191 33.31 5.39 -2.82
CA GLY A 191 34.11 4.62 -3.79
C GLY A 191 35.62 4.92 -3.74
N SER A 192 36.05 5.82 -2.86
CA SER A 192 37.45 6.18 -2.58
C SER A 192 37.91 5.53 -1.28
#